data_AF-G0N7E0-F1
#
_entry.id   AF-G0N7E0-F1
#
_cell.length_a   1.000
_cell.length_b   1.000
_cell.length_c   1.000
_cell.angle_alpha   90.00
_cell.angle_beta   90.00
_cell.angle_gamma   90.00
#
_symmetry.space_group_name_H-M   'P 1'
#
loop_
_entity.id
_entity.type
_entity.pdbx_description
1 polymer ?
#
loop_
_entity_poly.entity_id
_entity_poly.type
_entity_poly.pdbx_seq_one_letter_code
_entity_poly.pdbx_strand_id
1 'polypeptide(L)'
;MKPYLAILLIVFISINAHGSRVKRGLSADEQKKFLEELNKDRKKIADEVGFKFVPMKYNASHENEIVSGKECSKYRQQLPLRINDVAEEIRRHFINGGTEGDIYDYFFWSNVDKIGCSKEAKCTEVLEKHNETPLELQGKTIEYYGLCALRSNEAIVEISEAQFRKLKKAKTPSPNKYGDILGIPRRNQGSGMDGTATQGSGVEMPGKDGADGEQESGAGSVFSLTISLFLVLYI
;
A
#
# COMPACT_ATOMS: atom_id res chain seq x y z
N MET A 1 -22.64 33.21 -32.97
CA MET A 1 -22.37 32.46 -31.72
C MET A 1 -21.62 33.38 -30.78
N LYS A 2 -22.19 33.66 -29.61
CA LYS A 2 -21.67 34.66 -28.66
C LYS A 2 -20.30 34.21 -28.11
N PRO A 3 -19.28 35.09 -28.03
CA PRO A 3 -17.92 34.74 -27.57
C PRO A 3 -17.90 34.15 -26.16
N TYR A 4 -18.93 34.44 -25.35
CA TYR A 4 -19.14 33.88 -24.02
C TYR A 4 -19.29 32.35 -24.00
N LEU A 5 -19.83 31.74 -25.06
CA LEU A 5 -20.02 30.28 -25.12
C LEU A 5 -18.70 29.55 -25.37
N ALA A 6 -17.79 30.15 -26.14
CA ALA A 6 -16.45 29.62 -26.38
C ALA A 6 -15.58 29.71 -25.12
N ILE A 7 -15.70 30.80 -24.35
CA ILE A 7 -14.97 30.98 -23.08
C ILE A 7 -15.44 29.96 -22.03
N LEU A 8 -16.75 29.74 -21.91
CA LEU A 8 -17.31 28.72 -21.00
C LEU A 8 -16.85 27.30 -21.34
N LEU A 9 -16.79 26.94 -22.64
CA LEU A 9 -16.28 25.64 -23.09
C LEU A 9 -14.79 25.45 -22.75
N ILE A 10 -13.96 26.49 -22.94
CA ILE A 10 -12.52 26.42 -22.63
C ILE A 10 -12.28 26.25 -21.12
N VAL A 11 -13.06 26.94 -20.28
CA VAL A 11 -12.97 26.82 -18.82
C VAL A 11 -13.40 25.42 -18.36
N PHE A 12 -14.49 24.86 -18.88
CA PHE A 12 -14.93 23.49 -18.54
C PHE A 12 -13.96 22.39 -19.00
N ILE A 13 -13.28 22.56 -20.15
CA ILE A 13 -12.25 21.61 -20.60
C ILE A 13 -11.01 21.69 -19.69
N SER A 14 -10.65 22.89 -19.23
CA SER A 14 -9.48 23.10 -18.37
C SER A 14 -9.65 22.51 -16.96
N ILE A 15 -10.87 22.55 -16.41
CA ILE A 15 -11.17 21.99 -15.08
C ILE A 15 -11.19 20.45 -15.11
N ASN A 16 -11.64 19.83 -16.21
CA ASN A 16 -11.58 18.38 -16.38
C ASN A 16 -10.18 17.86 -16.71
N ALA A 17 -9.32 18.68 -17.33
CA ALA A 17 -7.91 18.34 -17.57
C ALA A 17 -7.06 18.35 -16.28
N HIS A 18 -7.51 19.06 -15.25
CA HIS A 18 -6.94 19.08 -13.90
C HIS A 18 -7.77 18.26 -12.91
N GLY A 19 -8.31 17.10 -13.34
CA GLY A 19 -8.63 16.06 -12.38
C GLY A 19 -7.37 15.77 -11.58
N SER A 20 -7.33 16.20 -10.30
CA SER A 20 -6.22 15.92 -9.41
C SER A 20 -6.14 14.40 -9.28
N ARG A 21 -5.33 13.78 -10.13
CA ARG A 21 -5.02 12.37 -10.03
C ARG A 21 -4.27 12.25 -8.72
N VAL A 22 -5.00 11.90 -7.64
CA VAL A 22 -4.42 11.53 -6.36
C VAL A 22 -3.26 10.61 -6.70
N LYS A 23 -2.04 11.04 -6.38
CA LYS A 23 -0.81 10.30 -6.67
C LYS A 23 -0.82 9.05 -5.79
N ARG A 24 -1.58 8.03 -6.20
CA ARG A 24 -1.58 6.71 -5.57
C ARG A 24 -0.29 5.95 -5.87
N GLY A 25 0.30 6.25 -7.04
CA GLY A 25 1.51 5.66 -7.55
C GLY A 25 2.78 6.02 -6.81
N LEU A 26 3.87 5.34 -7.17
CA LEU A 26 5.22 5.73 -6.77
C LEU A 26 5.62 7.02 -7.50
N SER A 27 6.34 7.92 -6.83
CA SER A 27 7.01 9.05 -7.49
C SER A 27 8.08 8.57 -8.48
N ALA A 28 8.50 9.42 -9.42
CA ALA A 28 9.51 9.05 -10.42
C ALA A 28 10.83 8.54 -9.77
N ASP A 29 11.26 9.16 -8.69
CA ASP A 29 12.47 8.73 -7.96
C ASP A 29 12.27 7.39 -7.25
N GLU A 30 11.09 7.16 -6.66
CA GLU A 30 10.73 5.87 -6.06
C GLU A 30 10.63 4.77 -7.11
N GLN A 31 10.02 5.05 -8.27
CA GLN A 31 9.96 4.13 -9.40
C GLN A 31 11.36 3.72 -9.84
N LYS A 32 12.26 4.71 -10.02
CA LYS A 32 13.65 4.46 -10.40
C LYS A 32 14.37 3.57 -9.38
N LYS A 33 14.35 3.95 -8.11
CA LYS A 33 15.00 3.18 -7.02
C LYS A 33 14.47 1.75 -6.92
N PHE A 34 13.14 1.59 -7.00
CA PHE A 34 12.51 0.28 -6.94
C PHE A 34 12.89 -0.59 -8.13
N LEU A 35 12.79 -0.06 -9.35
CA LEU A 35 13.11 -0.82 -10.56
C LEU A 35 14.59 -1.16 -10.67
N GLU A 36 15.49 -0.28 -10.24
CA GLU A 36 16.93 -0.56 -10.23
C GLU A 36 17.23 -1.78 -9.35
N GLU A 37 16.72 -1.81 -8.12
CA GLU A 37 16.98 -2.93 -7.22
C GLU A 37 16.22 -4.20 -7.64
N LEU A 38 14.94 -4.08 -8.04
CA LEU A 38 14.16 -5.23 -8.52
C LEU A 38 14.81 -5.86 -9.76
N ASN A 39 15.29 -5.06 -10.72
CA ASN A 39 15.93 -5.59 -11.92
C ASN A 39 17.28 -6.24 -11.64
N LYS A 40 18.03 -5.73 -10.66
CA LYS A 40 19.26 -6.37 -10.18
C LYS A 40 18.97 -7.76 -9.60
N ASP A 41 17.94 -7.89 -8.78
CA ASP A 41 17.52 -9.18 -8.22
C ASP A 41 16.98 -10.13 -9.30
N ARG A 42 16.12 -9.61 -10.19
CA ARG A 42 15.61 -10.37 -11.35
C ARG A 42 16.72 -10.91 -12.23
N LYS A 43 17.77 -10.12 -12.47
CA LYS A 43 18.94 -10.57 -13.25
C LYS A 43 19.66 -11.71 -12.53
N LYS A 44 19.93 -11.58 -11.23
CA LYS A 44 20.57 -12.64 -10.44
C LYS A 44 19.77 -13.94 -10.48
N ILE A 45 18.45 -13.86 -10.31
CA ILE A 45 17.57 -15.03 -10.35
C ILE A 45 17.48 -15.62 -11.76
N ALA A 46 17.49 -14.79 -12.81
CA ALA A 46 17.54 -15.23 -14.20
C ALA A 46 18.76 -16.11 -14.46
N ASP A 47 19.93 -15.64 -14.00
CA ASP A 47 21.20 -16.35 -14.15
C ASP A 47 21.20 -17.67 -13.36
N GLU A 48 20.64 -17.69 -12.15
CA GLU A 48 20.52 -18.88 -11.29
C GLU A 48 19.57 -19.95 -11.87
N VAL A 49 18.41 -19.52 -12.37
CA VAL A 49 17.37 -20.42 -12.88
C VAL A 49 17.66 -20.84 -14.33
N GLY A 50 18.38 -20.00 -15.08
CA GLY A 50 18.67 -20.19 -16.49
C GLY A 50 17.54 -19.73 -17.41
N PHE A 51 16.85 -18.63 -17.09
CA PHE A 51 15.91 -17.98 -18.01
C PHE A 51 16.51 -16.70 -18.61
N LYS A 52 15.95 -16.27 -19.75
CA LYS A 52 16.33 -14.99 -20.37
C LYS A 52 15.93 -13.83 -19.45
N PHE A 53 16.91 -13.04 -19.00
CA PHE A 53 16.62 -11.82 -18.25
C PHE A 53 15.81 -10.83 -19.10
N VAL A 54 14.67 -10.39 -18.55
CA VAL A 54 13.83 -9.32 -19.11
C VAL A 54 13.67 -8.24 -18.05
N PRO A 55 14.14 -6.99 -18.32
CA PRO A 55 14.02 -5.90 -17.36
C PRO A 55 12.57 -5.49 -17.20
N MET A 56 12.14 -5.40 -15.94
CA MET A 56 10.88 -4.83 -15.51
C MET A 56 10.86 -3.32 -15.79
N LYS A 57 9.75 -2.83 -16.35
CA LYS A 57 9.51 -1.43 -16.66
C LYS A 57 8.29 -0.92 -15.90
N TYR A 58 8.34 0.33 -15.48
CA TYR A 58 7.20 0.94 -14.81
C TYR A 58 6.11 1.25 -15.83
N ASN A 59 4.86 0.99 -15.47
CA ASN A 59 3.71 1.40 -16.25
C ASN A 59 2.60 1.91 -15.31
N ALA A 60 2.45 3.23 -15.27
CA ALA A 60 1.46 3.92 -14.44
C ALA A 60 0.01 3.59 -14.82
N SER A 61 -0.26 2.98 -15.98
CA SER A 61 -1.62 2.54 -16.32
C SER A 61 -2.11 1.42 -15.37
N HIS A 62 -1.19 0.60 -14.85
CA HIS A 62 -1.53 -0.52 -13.96
C HIS A 62 -1.83 -0.09 -12.53
N GLU A 63 -1.48 1.13 -12.13
CA GLU A 63 -1.83 1.67 -10.81
C GLU A 63 -3.35 1.73 -10.59
N ASN A 64 -4.11 1.99 -11.66
CA ASN A 64 -5.56 2.13 -11.60
C ASN A 64 -6.28 0.79 -11.34
N GLU A 65 -5.60 -0.33 -11.59
CA GLU A 65 -6.14 -1.70 -11.37
C GLU A 65 -6.06 -2.10 -9.88
N ILE A 66 -5.34 -1.32 -9.08
CA ILE A 66 -5.08 -1.59 -7.68
C ILE A 66 -6.18 -0.95 -6.83
N VAL A 67 -7.05 -1.80 -6.31
CA VAL A 67 -8.14 -1.41 -5.41
C VAL A 67 -7.74 -1.86 -4.01
N SER A 68 -7.66 -0.96 -3.04
CA SER A 68 -7.32 -1.29 -1.64
C SER A 68 -8.52 -1.88 -0.88
N GLY A 69 -8.26 -2.57 0.24
CA GLY A 69 -9.28 -2.92 1.23
C GLY A 69 -10.03 -4.23 0.97
N LYS A 70 -9.60 -5.03 -0.01
CA LYS A 70 -10.02 -6.44 -0.10
C LYS A 70 -9.18 -7.29 0.86
N GLU A 71 -9.62 -8.52 1.14
CA GLU A 71 -8.77 -9.52 1.79
C GLU A 71 -7.52 -9.80 0.95
N CYS A 72 -6.42 -10.15 1.62
CA CYS A 72 -5.12 -10.35 0.96
C CYS A 72 -5.14 -11.49 -0.06
N SER A 73 -5.83 -12.58 0.23
CA SER A 73 -6.03 -13.75 -0.65
C SER A 73 -6.79 -13.43 -1.94
N LYS A 74 -7.55 -12.32 -1.96
CA LYS A 74 -8.28 -11.85 -3.16
C LYS A 74 -7.38 -11.15 -4.18
N TYR A 75 -6.10 -10.90 -3.84
CA TYR A 75 -5.12 -10.26 -4.72
C TYR A 75 -4.23 -11.25 -5.49
N ARG A 76 -4.83 -12.20 -6.21
CA ARG A 76 -4.09 -13.26 -6.93
C ARG A 76 -3.03 -12.78 -7.93
N GLN A 77 -3.11 -11.54 -8.40
CA GLN A 77 -2.17 -10.95 -9.36
C GLN A 77 -1.55 -9.64 -8.86
N GLN A 78 -1.75 -9.29 -7.59
CA GLN A 78 -1.14 -8.09 -7.01
C GLN A 78 -0.15 -8.51 -5.93
N LEU A 79 1.09 -8.09 -6.09
CA LEU A 79 2.17 -8.43 -5.17
C LEU A 79 2.40 -7.28 -4.18
N PRO A 80 2.65 -7.60 -2.91
CA PRO A 80 2.94 -6.59 -1.91
C PRO A 80 4.32 -5.96 -2.11
N LEU A 81 4.48 -4.69 -1.74
CA LEU A 81 5.78 -4.06 -1.54
C LEU A 81 6.31 -4.29 -0.12
N ARG A 82 5.44 -4.66 0.82
CA ARG A 82 5.77 -4.97 2.22
C ARG A 82 4.72 -5.88 2.80
N ILE A 83 5.16 -6.79 3.66
CA ILE A 83 4.32 -7.76 4.36
C ILE A 83 4.68 -7.75 5.85
N ASN A 84 3.70 -8.01 6.71
CA ASN A 84 3.97 -8.12 8.15
C ASN A 84 4.69 -9.42 8.52
N ASP A 85 5.09 -9.55 9.78
CA ASP A 85 5.86 -10.70 10.28
C ASP A 85 5.11 -12.03 10.15
N VAL A 86 3.78 -12.00 10.28
CA VAL A 86 2.91 -13.18 10.09
C VAL A 86 2.98 -13.65 8.64
N ALA A 87 2.82 -12.75 7.67
CA ALA A 87 2.94 -13.08 6.26
C ALA A 87 4.35 -13.52 5.85
N GLU A 88 5.39 -12.98 6.50
CA GLU A 88 6.77 -13.46 6.32
C GLU A 88 6.96 -14.87 6.89
N GLU A 89 6.31 -15.22 8.00
CA GLU A 89 6.32 -16.58 8.56
C GLU A 89 5.65 -17.58 7.61
N ILE A 90 4.51 -17.22 7.02
CA ILE A 90 3.85 -18.00 5.97
C ILE A 90 4.78 -18.20 4.77
N ARG A 91 5.40 -17.12 4.27
CA ARG A 91 6.34 -17.18 3.15
C ARG A 91 7.47 -18.17 3.44
N ARG A 92 8.08 -18.12 4.63
CA ARG A 92 9.13 -19.07 5.03
C ARG A 92 8.61 -20.50 5.07
N HIS A 93 7.40 -20.72 5.57
CA HIS A 93 6.79 -22.04 5.58
C HIS A 93 6.67 -22.62 4.16
N PHE A 94 6.16 -21.85 3.20
CA PHE A 94 6.05 -22.30 1.79
C PHE A 94 7.40 -22.53 1.11
N ILE A 95 8.38 -21.66 1.34
CA ILE A 95 9.75 -21.84 0.82
C ILE A 95 10.38 -23.13 1.36
N ASN A 96 10.17 -23.45 2.64
CA ASN A 96 10.77 -24.61 3.29
C ASN A 96 9.97 -25.91 3.07
N GLY A 97 8.66 -25.82 2.80
CA GLY A 97 7.76 -26.96 2.58
C GLY A 97 7.94 -27.66 1.24
N GLY A 98 8.67 -27.05 0.29
CA GLY A 98 9.30 -27.74 -0.85
C GLY A 98 8.50 -27.85 -2.15
N THR A 99 7.16 -27.75 -2.14
CA THR A 99 6.33 -27.87 -3.37
C THR A 99 5.82 -26.55 -3.93
N GLU A 100 5.35 -25.64 -3.07
CA GLU A 100 4.75 -24.36 -3.47
C GLU A 100 5.77 -23.26 -3.74
N GLY A 101 6.97 -23.37 -3.14
CA GLY A 101 8.05 -22.41 -3.25
C GLY A 101 7.69 -21.03 -2.70
N ASP A 102 8.36 -20.00 -3.18
CA ASP A 102 8.04 -18.63 -2.76
C ASP A 102 6.73 -18.14 -3.40
N ILE A 103 5.74 -17.80 -2.57
CA ILE A 103 4.44 -17.29 -3.01
C ILE A 103 4.51 -15.89 -3.66
N TYR A 104 5.65 -15.20 -3.56
CA TYR A 104 5.90 -13.91 -4.20
C TYR A 104 6.90 -14.01 -5.36
N ASP A 105 7.17 -15.22 -5.86
CA ASP A 105 8.06 -15.48 -6.99
C ASP A 105 7.65 -14.75 -8.29
N TYR A 106 6.38 -14.34 -8.40
CA TYR A 106 5.84 -13.62 -9.55
C TYR A 106 6.57 -12.30 -9.85
N PHE A 107 7.27 -11.70 -8.88
CA PHE A 107 8.20 -10.58 -9.12
C PHE A 107 9.34 -10.93 -10.07
N PHE A 108 9.64 -12.21 -10.25
CA PHE A 108 10.84 -12.72 -10.92
C PHE A 108 10.53 -13.57 -12.17
N TRP A 109 9.25 -13.73 -12.52
CA TRP A 109 8.89 -14.42 -13.75
C TRP A 109 9.40 -13.61 -14.97
N SER A 110 10.03 -14.30 -15.92
CA SER A 110 10.64 -13.67 -17.10
C SER A 110 9.62 -13.18 -18.13
N ASN A 111 8.40 -13.71 -18.09
CA ASN A 111 7.31 -13.32 -18.97
C ASN A 111 6.54 -12.08 -18.48
N VAL A 112 6.81 -11.56 -17.28
CA VAL A 112 6.26 -10.26 -16.82
C VAL A 112 7.33 -9.18 -16.87
N ASP A 113 7.03 -8.10 -17.57
CA ASP A 113 7.97 -7.01 -17.86
C ASP A 113 7.39 -5.61 -17.60
N LYS A 114 6.13 -5.53 -17.18
CA LYS A 114 5.47 -4.27 -16.78
C LYS A 114 4.95 -4.38 -15.36
N ILE A 115 5.18 -3.32 -14.57
CA ILE A 115 4.69 -3.20 -13.20
C ILE A 115 4.15 -1.80 -12.95
N GLY A 116 3.02 -1.69 -12.27
CA GLY A 116 2.54 -0.44 -11.67
C GLY A 116 2.19 -0.71 -10.22
N CYS A 117 2.46 0.24 -9.33
CA CYS A 117 2.30 0.04 -7.88
C CYS A 117 1.58 1.20 -7.24
N SER A 118 0.70 0.92 -6.27
CA SER A 118 0.11 1.90 -5.38
C SER A 118 0.75 1.78 -4.01
N LYS A 119 1.38 2.85 -3.52
CA LYS A 119 2.03 2.86 -2.19
C LYS A 119 1.01 2.85 -1.05
N GLU A 120 -0.17 3.43 -1.32
CA GLU A 120 -1.25 3.60 -0.34
C GLU A 120 -2.15 2.36 -0.22
N ALA A 121 -2.09 1.47 -1.20
CA ALA A 121 -2.90 0.26 -1.20
C ALA A 121 -2.46 -0.69 -0.08
N LYS A 122 -3.44 -1.21 0.65
CA LYS A 122 -3.26 -2.16 1.74
C LYS A 122 -4.36 -3.21 1.74
N CYS A 123 -4.03 -4.37 2.28
CA CYS A 123 -4.99 -5.41 2.60
C CYS A 123 -4.70 -5.98 3.99
N THR A 124 -5.73 -6.56 4.57
CA THR A 124 -5.67 -7.25 5.85
C THR A 124 -6.54 -8.50 5.73
N GLU A 125 -6.10 -9.60 6.30
CA GLU A 125 -6.86 -10.85 6.32
C GLU A 125 -6.52 -11.63 7.59
N VAL A 126 -7.55 -12.16 8.25
CA VAL A 126 -7.37 -13.09 9.37
C VAL A 126 -7.27 -14.48 8.78
N LEU A 127 -6.20 -15.21 9.14
CA LEU A 127 -5.99 -16.56 8.65
C LEU A 127 -7.02 -17.49 9.27
N GLU A 128 -7.96 -17.95 8.45
CA GLU A 128 -8.99 -18.89 8.84
C GLU A 128 -8.40 -20.28 9.13
N LYS A 129 -9.17 -21.09 9.87
CA LYS A 129 -8.81 -22.48 10.16
C LYS A 129 -9.03 -23.35 8.92
N HIS A 130 -8.03 -23.39 8.04
CA HIS A 130 -8.00 -24.27 6.86
C HIS A 130 -6.77 -25.16 6.89
N ASN A 131 -6.85 -26.31 6.20
CA ASN A 131 -5.80 -27.33 6.17
C ASN A 131 -4.45 -26.83 5.62
N GLU A 132 -4.45 -25.74 4.86
CA GLU A 132 -3.25 -25.16 4.23
C GLU A 132 -2.57 -24.08 5.09
N THR A 133 -3.21 -23.62 6.16
CA THR A 133 -2.63 -22.65 7.10
C THR A 133 -2.00 -23.38 8.28
N PRO A 134 -0.69 -23.16 8.57
CA PRO A 134 -0.04 -23.73 9.74
C PRO A 134 -0.82 -23.44 11.02
N LEU A 135 -0.98 -24.45 11.88
CA LEU A 135 -1.82 -24.37 13.09
C LEU A 135 -1.43 -23.18 13.98
N GLU A 136 -0.13 -22.90 14.10
CA GLU A 136 0.44 -21.78 14.86
C GLU A 136 0.16 -20.39 14.27
N LEU A 137 -0.37 -20.33 13.05
CA LEU A 137 -0.72 -19.09 12.35
C LEU A 137 -2.23 -18.86 12.28
N GLN A 138 -3.05 -19.87 12.59
CA GLN A 138 -4.50 -19.74 12.56
C GLN A 138 -4.98 -18.66 13.55
N GLY A 139 -5.85 -17.77 13.07
CA GLY A 139 -6.35 -16.61 13.83
C GLY A 139 -5.38 -15.41 13.87
N LYS A 140 -4.15 -15.53 13.36
CA LYS A 140 -3.26 -14.38 13.17
C LYS A 140 -3.69 -13.58 11.93
N THR A 141 -3.33 -12.31 11.93
CA THR A 141 -3.65 -11.38 10.84
C THR A 141 -2.45 -11.19 9.93
N ILE A 142 -2.62 -11.39 8.62
CA ILE A 142 -1.68 -10.94 7.61
C ILE A 142 -2.03 -9.53 7.13
N GLU A 143 -0.99 -8.77 6.79
CA GLU A 143 -1.15 -7.42 6.27
C GLU A 143 -0.17 -7.20 5.12
N TYR A 144 -0.67 -6.67 4.02
CA TYR A 144 0.16 -6.18 2.92
C TYR A 144 0.10 -4.66 2.84
N TYR A 145 1.25 -4.06 2.55
CA TYR A 145 1.43 -2.62 2.44
C TYR A 145 2.11 -2.28 1.12
N GLY A 146 1.48 -1.40 0.35
CA GLY A 146 1.80 -1.16 -1.04
C GLY A 146 1.49 -2.39 -1.87
N LEU A 147 0.74 -2.23 -2.95
CA LEU A 147 0.43 -3.33 -3.87
C LEU A 147 0.94 -2.97 -5.27
N CYS A 148 1.32 -3.99 -6.03
CA CYS A 148 1.80 -3.86 -7.40
C CYS A 148 1.04 -4.80 -8.32
N ALA A 149 0.55 -4.28 -9.44
CA ALA A 149 0.00 -5.07 -10.53
C ALA A 149 1.10 -5.34 -11.56
N LEU A 150 1.25 -6.60 -11.96
CA LEU A 150 2.22 -7.04 -12.96
C LEU A 150 1.50 -7.50 -14.22
N ARG A 151 2.10 -7.23 -15.38
CA ARG A 151 1.60 -7.66 -16.68
C ARG A 151 2.72 -8.19 -17.55
N SER A 152 2.33 -9.16 -18.37
CA SER A 152 3.15 -9.70 -19.45
C SER A 152 3.03 -8.80 -20.67
N ASN A 153 4.11 -8.67 -21.43
CA ASN A 153 3.99 -8.21 -22.81
C ASN A 153 3.42 -9.35 -23.68
N GLU A 154 2.95 -9.00 -24.87
CA GLU A 154 2.33 -9.96 -25.80
C GLU A 154 3.32 -11.02 -26.32
N ALA A 155 4.63 -10.83 -26.16
CA ALA A 155 5.63 -11.81 -26.50
C ALA A 155 5.85 -12.78 -25.33
N ILE A 156 5.06 -13.87 -25.31
CA ILE A 156 5.17 -14.94 -24.32
C ILE A 156 6.60 -15.50 -24.36
N VAL A 157 7.42 -15.13 -23.37
CA VAL A 157 8.65 -15.86 -23.08
C VAL A 157 8.20 -17.12 -22.35
N GLU A 158 8.16 -18.25 -23.06
CA GLU A 158 7.79 -19.52 -22.43
C GLU A 158 8.82 -19.89 -21.36
N ILE A 159 8.31 -20.12 -20.14
CA ILE A 159 9.09 -20.68 -19.03
C ILE A 159 8.84 -22.18 -19.04
N SER A 160 9.88 -22.98 -19.30
CA SER A 160 9.76 -24.44 -19.21
C SER A 160 9.40 -24.87 -17.79
N GLU A 161 8.75 -26.03 -17.65
CA GLU A 161 8.41 -26.59 -16.34
C GLU A 161 9.65 -26.77 -15.46
N ALA A 162 10.79 -27.17 -16.05
CA ALA A 162 12.06 -27.31 -15.34
C ALA A 162 12.56 -25.96 -14.80
N GLN A 163 12.47 -24.88 -15.57
CA GLN A 163 12.82 -23.54 -15.11
C GLN A 163 11.86 -23.06 -14.03
N PHE A 164 10.55 -23.33 -14.16
CA PHE A 164 9.57 -22.99 -13.15
C PHE A 164 9.86 -23.69 -11.81
N ARG A 165 10.15 -24.99 -11.84
CA ARG A 165 10.56 -25.75 -10.65
C ARG A 165 11.85 -25.22 -10.01
N LYS A 166 12.81 -24.74 -10.82
CA LYS A 166 14.02 -24.08 -10.31
C LYS A 166 13.70 -22.74 -9.65
N LEU A 167 12.85 -21.92 -10.27
CA LEU A 167 12.42 -20.65 -9.71
C LEU A 167 11.73 -20.83 -8.35
N LYS A 168 10.84 -21.83 -8.23
CA LYS A 168 10.19 -22.17 -6.96
C LYS A 168 11.16 -22.50 -5.83
N LYS A 169 12.35 -22.98 -6.16
CA LYS A 169 13.42 -23.30 -5.20
C LYS A 169 14.44 -22.18 -5.04
N ALA A 170 14.39 -21.14 -5.88
CA ALA A 170 15.32 -20.03 -5.81
C ALA A 170 15.08 -19.21 -4.55
N LYS A 171 16.16 -18.76 -3.91
CA LYS A 171 16.07 -17.90 -2.72
C LYS A 171 15.77 -16.47 -3.14
N THR A 172 14.49 -16.17 -3.38
CA THR A 172 14.10 -14.83 -3.79
C THR A 172 14.12 -13.84 -2.61
N PRO A 173 14.38 -12.55 -2.85
CA PRO A 173 14.21 -11.50 -1.85
C PRO A 173 12.77 -11.36 -1.33
N SER A 174 12.61 -11.10 -0.03
CA SER A 174 11.30 -10.76 0.54
C SER A 174 10.79 -9.43 -0.03
N PRO A 175 9.47 -9.29 -0.27
CA PRO A 175 8.82 -8.00 -0.51
C PRO A 175 9.34 -6.90 0.40
N ASN A 176 9.58 -7.22 1.68
CA ASN A 176 10.04 -6.27 2.68
C ASN A 176 11.33 -5.52 2.29
N LYS A 177 12.21 -6.12 1.49
CA LYS A 177 13.39 -5.44 0.92
C LYS A 177 12.99 -4.19 0.14
N TYR A 178 11.99 -4.31 -0.73
CA TYR A 178 11.53 -3.21 -1.57
C TYR A 178 10.75 -2.17 -0.75
N GLY A 179 9.99 -2.62 0.24
CA GLY A 179 9.33 -1.73 1.21
C GLY A 179 10.33 -0.86 1.99
N ASP A 180 11.49 -1.40 2.38
CA ASP A 180 12.54 -0.63 3.08
C ASP A 180 13.13 0.46 2.17
N ILE A 181 13.43 0.13 0.90
CA ILE A 181 13.98 1.08 -0.08
C ILE A 181 12.99 2.22 -0.38
N LEU A 182 11.70 1.91 -0.36
CA LEU A 182 10.61 2.86 -0.59
C LEU A 182 10.13 3.59 0.67
N GLY A 183 10.72 3.29 1.84
CA GLY A 183 10.33 3.89 3.11
C GLY A 183 8.87 3.59 3.50
N ILE A 184 8.33 2.43 3.11
CA ILE A 184 7.00 1.99 3.56
C ILE A 184 7.13 1.57 5.03
N PRO A 185 6.39 2.16 5.97
CA PRO A 185 6.60 1.92 7.40
C PRO A 185 6.32 0.46 7.78
N ARG A 186 7.10 -0.05 8.75
CA ARG A 186 6.74 -1.28 9.48
C ARG A 186 5.78 -0.87 10.58
N ARG A 187 4.56 -1.40 10.61
CA ARG A 187 3.63 -1.08 11.69
C ARG A 187 4.01 -1.87 12.93
N ASN A 188 5.00 -1.36 13.66
CA ASN A 188 5.38 -1.72 15.04
C ASN A 188 6.13 -0.56 15.75
N GLN A 189 6.00 0.67 15.26
CA GLN A 189 6.30 1.85 16.07
C GLN A 189 4.97 2.33 16.64
N GLY A 190 4.75 2.02 17.91
CA GLY A 190 3.61 2.55 18.64
C GLY A 190 3.61 4.06 18.54
N SER A 191 2.58 4.63 17.90
CA SER A 191 2.12 5.96 18.23
C SER A 191 1.40 5.86 19.58
N GLY A 192 2.17 5.55 20.61
CA GLY A 192 1.81 5.85 21.98
C GLY A 192 1.75 7.36 22.06
N MET A 193 0.57 7.85 22.40
CA MET A 193 0.31 9.23 22.71
C MET A 193 1.23 9.62 23.88
N ASP A 194 2.34 10.30 23.60
CA ASP A 194 3.22 10.81 24.64
C ASP A 194 3.10 12.33 24.69
N GLY A 195 2.42 12.75 25.74
CA GLY A 195 1.98 14.11 25.95
C GLY A 195 1.10 14.17 27.19
N THR A 196 1.60 13.72 28.34
CA THR A 196 1.62 14.49 29.60
C THR A 196 2.40 13.68 30.64
N ALA A 197 3.45 14.30 31.17
CA ALA A 197 4.30 13.79 32.23
C ALA A 197 3.62 13.81 33.61
N THR A 198 4.26 13.11 34.56
CA THR A 198 4.10 13.11 36.05
C THR A 198 2.89 12.32 36.58
N GLN A 199 2.94 11.52 37.65
CA GLN A 199 3.84 11.36 38.80
C GLN A 199 3.46 10.00 39.46
N GLY A 200 4.35 9.14 39.99
CA GLY A 200 5.19 9.39 41.15
C GLY A 200 4.41 9.18 42.45
N SER A 201 4.46 7.98 43.01
CA SER A 201 3.88 7.57 44.30
C SER A 201 4.64 8.19 45.49
N GLY A 202 3.93 8.74 46.49
CA GLY A 202 4.53 9.27 47.73
C GLY A 202 3.51 9.92 48.69
N VAL A 203 3.55 9.48 49.95
CA VAL A 203 2.61 9.67 51.07
C VAL A 203 2.76 11.03 51.81
N GLU A 204 1.61 11.57 52.28
CA GLU A 204 1.26 12.50 53.41
C GLU A 204 2.21 13.66 53.82
N MET A 205 1.77 14.89 54.21
CA MET A 205 0.81 15.29 55.27
C MET A 205 0.48 16.83 55.17
N PRO A 206 -0.36 17.43 56.06
CA PRO A 206 -1.31 18.52 55.75
C PRO A 206 -0.90 19.94 56.19
N GLY A 207 -1.61 20.96 55.69
CA GLY A 207 -1.63 22.30 56.28
C GLY A 207 -2.30 23.42 55.46
N LYS A 208 -3.53 23.75 55.86
CA LYS A 208 -4.15 25.08 56.06
C LYS A 208 -4.25 26.17 54.97
N ASP A 209 -5.47 26.75 54.97
CA ASP A 209 -5.92 28.12 54.62
C ASP A 209 -5.75 28.55 53.14
N GLY A 210 -6.71 29.07 52.39
CA GLY A 210 -8.08 29.54 52.61
C GLY A 210 -8.53 30.33 51.35
N ALA A 211 -9.81 30.73 51.34
CA ALA A 211 -10.48 31.74 50.51
C ALA A 211 -10.90 31.39 49.06
N ASP A 212 -12.24 31.43 48.87
CA ASP A 212 -13.03 32.18 47.86
C ASP A 212 -12.56 32.14 46.39
N GLY A 213 -13.39 31.89 45.38
CA GLY A 213 -14.83 31.93 45.22
C GLY A 213 -15.12 32.07 43.71
N GLU A 214 -16.40 32.12 43.39
CA GLU A 214 -16.98 32.50 42.09
C GLU A 214 -17.21 31.40 41.03
N GLN A 215 -18.47 31.01 41.06
CA GLN A 215 -19.32 30.45 40.04
C GLN A 215 -19.77 31.58 39.11
N GLU A 216 -19.65 31.42 37.79
CA GLU A 216 -20.49 32.21 36.87
C GLU A 216 -20.90 31.41 35.62
N SER A 217 -22.21 31.47 35.37
CA SER A 217 -22.92 30.97 34.19
C SER A 217 -23.06 32.09 33.15
N GLY A 218 -23.17 31.71 31.87
CA GLY A 218 -23.73 32.56 30.80
C GLY A 218 -23.49 31.89 29.44
N ALA A 219 -24.45 31.26 28.76
CA ALA A 219 -25.67 31.75 28.12
C ALA A 219 -25.45 32.54 26.81
N GLY A 220 -26.09 32.04 25.73
CA GLY A 220 -26.40 32.76 24.48
C GLY A 220 -25.34 32.63 23.38
N SER A 221 -25.65 32.67 22.08
CA SER A 221 -26.91 32.78 21.34
C SER A 221 -26.59 32.59 19.85
N VAL A 222 -27.35 31.70 19.21
CA VAL A 222 -28.01 31.76 17.88
C VAL A 222 -27.51 32.72 16.76
N PHE A 223 -27.65 32.21 15.51
CA PHE A 223 -27.61 32.85 14.17
C PHE A 223 -26.23 32.92 13.51
N SER A 224 -26.04 32.54 12.23
CA SER A 224 -26.86 32.94 11.09
C SER A 224 -26.79 31.95 9.92
N LEU A 225 -27.97 31.68 9.37
CA LEU A 225 -28.25 31.07 8.08
C LEU A 225 -28.03 32.13 6.98
N THR A 226 -27.26 31.83 5.94
CA THR A 226 -27.42 32.51 4.65
C THR A 226 -27.37 31.49 3.51
N ILE A 227 -28.52 30.84 3.30
CA ILE A 227 -28.95 30.38 1.98
C ILE A 227 -29.77 31.54 1.40
N SER A 228 -29.28 32.15 0.33
CA SER A 228 -30.06 33.02 -0.56
C SER A 228 -29.39 32.99 -1.93
N LEU A 229 -29.94 32.26 -2.90
CA LEU A 229 -30.99 32.72 -3.82
C LEU A 229 -30.45 33.68 -4.89
N PHE A 230 -30.04 33.12 -6.04
CA PHE A 230 -30.12 33.79 -7.33
C PHE A 230 -30.68 32.80 -8.36
N LEU A 231 -31.97 32.52 -8.21
CA LEU A 231 -32.86 32.29 -9.35
C LEU A 231 -33.31 33.67 -9.85
N VAL A 232 -33.60 33.70 -11.15
CA VAL A 232 -34.16 34.80 -11.95
C VAL A 232 -33.14 35.74 -12.58
N LEU A 233 -32.86 35.49 -13.87
CA LEU A 233 -33.19 36.36 -15.01
C LEU A 233 -33.02 35.48 -16.28
N TYR A 234 -34.08 34.80 -16.73
CA TYR A 234 -34.90 35.20 -17.90
C TYR A 234 -34.06 35.65 -19.12
N ILE A 235 -33.93 34.77 -20.12
CA ILE A 235 -34.40 34.88 -21.53
C ILE A 235 -34.57 33.44 -22.04
#